data_AF-A0A2E7TTW6-F1
#
_entry.id   AF-A0A2E7TTW6-F1
#
_cell.length_a   1.000
_cell.length_b   1.000
_cell.length_c   1.000
_cell.angle_alpha   90.00
_cell.angle_beta   90.00
_cell.angle_gamma   90.00
#
_symmetry.space_group_name_H-M   'P 1'
#
loop_
_entity.id
_entity.type
_entity.pdbx_description
1 polymer ?
#
loop_
_entity_poly.entity_id
_entity_poly.type
_entity_poly.pdbx_seq_one_letter_code
_entity_poly.pdbx_strand_id
1 'polypeptide(L)'
;MIWPTKCRCPSAPKSASRQYLVLMKREHFLKSLGGLSLMPFLPKVQAQVPPVGGSNCILVPSETAGPFPLDLTANEYFFRQDIREDRVGVQMRQKVRIIGSGDCQPMPGARVNIWHCDRDGNYSGYNSEEGLTYCRGYQITDENGECEFITIVPGWYPGRVTHMHFQVHVSTQNSAVSQWTWPHAAVVDVAQTHADLYPEGPDPLTPEQDFSFSDGYELQLASLDWDAASGEYVSEYEATVQGEGTAGIGHEERRTAEVMALGANYPNPFAASTLLPLDLLQPAAVSVTVFDLNGKRVWEQDFGHLTAGAHSFDLGATLPSGPQSFAVQVVATTDGGRFVAVRRIARM
;
A
#
# COMPACT_ATOMS: atom_id res chain seq x y z
N MET A 1 -32.20 17.58 58.79
CA MET A 1 -33.62 17.89 58.58
C MET A 1 -33.90 17.70 57.10
N ILE A 2 -34.62 16.61 56.78
CA ILE A 2 -35.42 16.34 55.57
C ILE A 2 -34.70 16.17 54.20
N TRP A 3 -34.50 14.90 53.81
CA TRP A 3 -34.73 14.33 52.46
C TRP A 3 -36.18 13.73 52.46
N PRO A 4 -36.75 13.10 51.39
CA PRO A 4 -36.77 13.37 49.93
C PRO A 4 -38.10 12.97 49.21
N THR A 5 -38.23 13.16 47.89
CA THR A 5 -39.19 12.41 47.01
C THR A 5 -38.73 12.55 45.53
N LYS A 6 -38.41 11.55 44.69
CA LYS A 6 -38.98 10.25 44.27
C LYS A 6 -40.33 10.31 43.52
N CYS A 7 -40.30 10.01 42.21
CA CYS A 7 -41.35 9.36 41.40
C CYS A 7 -40.62 8.60 40.26
N ARG A 8 -40.33 7.28 40.30
CA ARG A 8 -41.12 6.03 40.32
C ARG A 8 -41.85 5.69 39.00
N CYS A 9 -41.38 4.62 38.36
CA CYS A 9 -42.08 3.81 37.35
C CYS A 9 -43.41 3.24 37.86
N PRO A 10 -44.26 2.74 36.94
CA PRO A 10 -45.07 1.55 37.15
C PRO A 10 -44.53 0.34 36.37
N SER A 11 -44.58 -0.80 37.05
CA SER A 11 -44.14 -2.13 36.64
C SER A 11 -45.16 -2.92 35.81
N ALA A 12 -44.64 -3.90 35.06
CA ALA A 12 -45.29 -4.95 34.25
C ALA A 12 -46.35 -5.80 35.01
N PRO A 13 -47.02 -6.76 34.32
CA PRO A 13 -46.49 -8.13 34.40
C PRO A 13 -46.68 -9.07 33.17
N LYS A 14 -45.66 -9.93 33.01
CA LYS A 14 -45.63 -11.40 32.76
C LYS A 14 -46.30 -11.99 31.50
N SER A 15 -45.52 -12.72 30.70
CA SER A 15 -45.47 -14.20 30.73
C SER A 15 -44.60 -14.79 29.61
N ALA A 16 -43.92 -15.89 29.95
CA ALA A 16 -43.23 -16.95 29.19
C ALA A 16 -43.61 -17.12 27.70
N SER A 17 -42.77 -17.64 26.80
CA SER A 17 -41.92 -18.84 26.92
C SER A 17 -40.94 -18.97 25.74
N ARG A 18 -39.86 -19.72 25.97
CA ARG A 18 -38.91 -20.30 25.01
C ARG A 18 -39.54 -20.72 23.67
N GLN A 19 -38.83 -20.53 22.55
CA GLN A 19 -38.14 -21.63 21.84
C GLN A 19 -37.50 -21.15 20.54
N TYR A 20 -36.32 -21.72 20.32
CA TYR A 20 -35.52 -21.76 19.10
C TYR A 20 -36.37 -22.01 17.85
N LEU A 21 -36.24 -21.15 16.84
CA LEU A 21 -36.57 -21.53 15.48
C LEU A 21 -35.35 -22.23 14.86
N VAL A 22 -35.43 -23.56 14.85
CA VAL A 22 -34.70 -24.45 13.95
C VAL A 22 -35.37 -24.35 12.58
N LEU A 23 -34.63 -24.01 11.53
CA LEU A 23 -34.95 -24.29 10.12
C LEU A 23 -33.67 -23.96 9.31
N MET A 24 -33.14 -24.77 8.40
CA MET A 24 -33.23 -26.20 8.13
C MET A 24 -31.99 -26.48 7.26
N LYS A 25 -31.41 -27.66 7.45
CA LYS A 25 -30.22 -28.15 6.76
C LYS A 25 -30.45 -28.37 5.27
N ARG A 26 -29.40 -28.08 4.51
CA ARG A 26 -28.73 -28.86 3.46
C ARG A 26 -29.57 -29.66 2.43
N GLU A 27 -29.11 -29.46 1.19
CA GLU A 27 -28.90 -30.42 0.09
C GLU A 27 -30.11 -31.04 -0.63
N HIS A 28 -30.23 -30.76 -1.94
CA HIS A 28 -30.51 -31.72 -3.01
C HIS A 28 -30.47 -31.03 -4.40
N PHE A 29 -29.47 -31.33 -5.23
CA PHE A 29 -29.72 -31.47 -6.67
C PHE A 29 -28.77 -32.48 -7.34
N LEU A 30 -29.37 -33.65 -7.57
CA LEU A 30 -29.21 -34.66 -8.61
C LEU A 30 -27.85 -35.35 -8.92
N LYS A 31 -27.94 -36.67 -8.70
CA LYS A 31 -27.16 -37.78 -9.22
C LYS A 31 -27.33 -37.94 -10.73
N SER A 32 -26.27 -38.43 -11.39
CA SER A 32 -26.35 -39.38 -12.50
C SER A 32 -25.19 -40.37 -12.40
N LEU A 33 -25.52 -41.61 -12.05
CA LEU A 33 -24.71 -42.83 -12.19
C LEU A 33 -24.88 -43.32 -13.64
N GLY A 34 -23.97 -44.01 -14.31
CA GLY A 34 -22.71 -44.64 -13.94
C GLY A 34 -22.22 -45.48 -15.13
N GLY A 35 -20.98 -45.96 -15.05
CA GLY A 35 -20.42 -46.92 -16.01
C GLY A 35 -19.11 -47.49 -15.47
N LEU A 36 -19.13 -48.75 -15.03
CA LEU A 36 -17.97 -49.51 -14.58
C LEU A 36 -17.07 -49.87 -15.78
N SER A 37 -15.77 -49.58 -15.68
CA SER A 37 -14.74 -50.34 -16.39
C SER A 37 -13.47 -50.41 -15.53
N LEU A 38 -13.03 -51.64 -15.28
CA LEU A 38 -11.80 -51.99 -14.56
C LEU A 38 -10.61 -51.93 -15.52
N MET A 39 -9.64 -51.04 -15.25
CA MET A 39 -8.25 -51.16 -15.75
C MET A 39 -7.25 -50.64 -14.70
N PRO A 40 -6.11 -51.32 -14.48
CA PRO A 40 -5.07 -50.85 -13.57
C PRO A 40 -4.20 -49.82 -14.29
N PHE A 41 -4.25 -48.56 -13.87
CA PHE A 41 -3.36 -47.51 -14.37
C PHE A 41 -2.32 -47.12 -13.31
N LEU A 42 -1.05 -47.24 -13.72
CA LEU A 42 0.15 -46.77 -13.04
C LEU A 42 0.02 -45.28 -12.65
N PRO A 43 0.59 -44.82 -11.52
CA PRO A 43 0.60 -43.40 -11.20
C PRO A 43 1.58 -42.69 -12.12
N LYS A 44 1.07 -42.07 -13.20
CA LYS A 44 1.73 -40.90 -13.78
C LYS A 44 1.51 -39.76 -12.79
N VAL A 45 2.59 -39.30 -12.16
CA VAL A 45 2.64 -38.00 -11.51
C VAL A 45 2.50 -36.97 -12.63
N GLN A 46 1.26 -36.67 -13.00
CA GLN A 46 0.93 -35.47 -13.72
C GLN A 46 0.95 -34.39 -12.64
N ALA A 47 1.92 -33.47 -12.71
CA ALA A 47 1.83 -32.23 -11.96
C ALA A 47 0.51 -31.57 -12.36
N GLN A 48 -0.50 -31.70 -11.49
CA GLN A 48 -1.68 -30.86 -11.56
C GLN A 48 -1.16 -29.47 -11.25
N VAL A 49 -0.94 -28.67 -12.30
CA VAL A 49 -0.98 -27.23 -12.16
C VAL A 49 -2.34 -26.97 -11.52
N PRO A 50 -2.40 -26.47 -10.27
CA PRO A 50 -3.67 -26.12 -9.68
C PRO A 50 -4.36 -25.17 -10.64
N PRO A 51 -5.69 -25.29 -10.84
CA PRO A 51 -6.40 -24.32 -11.65
C PRO A 51 -6.03 -22.95 -11.09
N VAL A 52 -5.54 -22.05 -11.95
CA VAL A 52 -5.45 -20.62 -11.65
C VAL A 52 -6.90 -20.19 -11.46
N GLY A 53 -7.39 -20.37 -10.24
CA GLY A 53 -8.58 -19.68 -9.78
C GLY A 53 -8.21 -18.22 -9.88
N GLY A 54 -8.89 -17.49 -10.76
CA GLY A 54 -8.80 -16.05 -10.76
C GLY A 54 -9.15 -15.58 -9.36
N SER A 55 -8.13 -15.28 -8.56
CA SER A 55 -8.30 -14.44 -7.38
C SER A 55 -8.75 -13.11 -7.95
N ASN A 56 -10.01 -12.74 -7.71
CA ASN A 56 -10.39 -11.35 -7.86
C ASN A 56 -9.69 -10.62 -6.71
N CYS A 57 -8.44 -10.18 -6.91
CA CYS A 57 -7.78 -9.28 -5.98
C CYS A 57 -8.42 -7.89 -6.16
N ILE A 58 -9.12 -7.43 -5.13
CA ILE A 58 -9.89 -6.18 -5.17
C ILE A 58 -8.98 -5.05 -4.71
N LEU A 59 -8.88 -3.99 -5.51
CA LEU A 59 -8.09 -2.80 -5.17
C LEU A 59 -8.48 -2.23 -3.82
N VAL A 60 -7.48 -1.83 -3.04
CA VAL A 60 -7.69 -1.10 -1.79
C VAL A 60 -8.44 0.21 -2.06
N PRO A 61 -9.44 0.59 -1.24
CA PRO A 61 -10.08 1.89 -1.32
C PRO A 61 -9.04 3.02 -1.22
N SER A 62 -9.16 4.01 -2.10
CA SER A 62 -8.31 5.21 -2.03
C SER A 62 -8.86 6.16 -0.96
N GLU A 63 -8.00 6.54 -0.01
CA GLU A 63 -8.35 7.54 1.01
C GLU A 63 -7.58 8.83 0.79
N THR A 64 -8.03 9.88 1.47
CA THR A 64 -7.22 11.07 1.58
C THR A 64 -5.93 10.76 2.35
N ALA A 65 -4.81 11.36 1.95
CA ALA A 65 -3.55 11.27 2.69
C ALA A 65 -3.61 11.89 4.11
N GLY A 66 -4.76 12.44 4.50
CA GLY A 66 -4.89 13.35 5.65
C GLY A 66 -4.13 14.67 5.43
N PRO A 67 -4.16 15.58 6.41
CA PRO A 67 -3.40 16.83 6.35
C PRO A 67 -1.91 16.65 6.64
N PHE A 68 -1.48 15.43 7.01
CA PHE A 68 -0.16 15.15 7.53
C PHE A 68 0.80 14.27 6.67
N PRO A 69 0.70 14.20 5.32
CA PRO A 69 1.73 13.55 4.53
C PRO A 69 2.97 14.46 4.46
N LEU A 70 4.10 13.94 4.94
CA LEU A 70 5.40 14.49 4.60
C LEU A 70 5.89 13.80 3.31
N ASP A 71 6.58 14.55 2.45
CA ASP A 71 7.30 13.95 1.34
C ASP A 71 8.48 13.14 1.89
N LEU A 72 8.26 11.84 2.10
CA LEU A 72 9.29 10.93 2.60
C LEU A 72 10.41 10.70 1.56
N THR A 73 10.31 11.25 0.35
CA THR A 73 11.39 11.18 -0.65
C THR A 73 12.40 12.32 -0.47
N ALA A 74 12.01 13.41 0.21
CA ALA A 74 12.86 14.58 0.41
C ALA A 74 14.05 14.34 1.35
N ASN A 75 14.02 13.26 2.13
CA ASN A 75 15.06 12.91 3.09
C ASN A 75 15.23 11.38 3.19
N GLU A 76 16.43 10.88 2.85
CA GLU A 76 16.78 9.46 2.93
C GLU A 76 16.70 8.89 4.35
N TYR A 77 16.70 9.73 5.38
CA TYR A 77 16.51 9.32 6.77
C TYR A 77 15.22 8.51 6.99
N PHE A 78 14.18 8.75 6.18
CA PHE A 78 12.95 7.99 6.26
C PHE A 78 13.07 6.56 5.72
N PHE A 79 14.16 6.19 5.04
CA PHE A 79 14.46 4.79 4.68
C PHE A 79 15.02 4.02 5.88
N ARG A 80 14.12 3.58 6.76
CA ARG A 80 14.48 2.90 8.00
C ARG A 80 13.39 1.91 8.40
N GLN A 81 13.81 0.82 9.03
CA GLN A 81 12.90 -0.21 9.52
C GLN A 81 12.32 0.18 10.88
N ASP A 82 13.15 0.68 11.80
CA ASP A 82 12.70 1.23 13.08
C ASP A 82 12.31 2.70 12.91
N ILE A 83 11.02 2.99 13.06
CA ILE A 83 10.46 4.33 12.88
C ILE A 83 10.08 4.98 14.22
N ARG A 84 10.33 4.32 15.36
CA ARG A 84 9.88 4.81 16.69
C ARG A 84 10.62 6.06 17.14
N GLU A 85 11.90 6.15 16.82
CA GLU A 85 12.83 7.09 17.44
C GLU A 85 12.78 6.97 18.97
N ASP A 86 12.41 8.05 19.67
CA ASP A 86 12.30 8.12 21.12
C ASP A 86 10.86 7.89 21.64
N ARG A 87 9.91 7.57 20.76
CA ARG A 87 8.50 7.45 21.14
C ARG A 87 8.27 6.25 22.05
N VAL A 88 7.64 6.54 23.18
CA VAL A 88 7.19 5.54 24.16
C VAL A 88 5.84 4.98 23.73
N GLY A 89 5.69 3.66 23.80
CA GLY A 89 4.45 2.97 23.50
C GLY A 89 4.66 1.45 23.51
N VAL A 90 3.58 0.71 23.33
CA VAL A 90 3.66 -0.75 23.20
C VAL A 90 4.27 -1.10 21.85
N GLN A 91 5.36 -1.88 21.85
CA GLN A 91 6.08 -2.22 20.64
C GLN A 91 5.21 -3.06 19.67
N MET A 92 5.25 -2.70 18.40
CA MET A 92 4.55 -3.36 17.31
C MET A 92 5.48 -3.58 16.12
N ARG A 93 5.53 -4.81 15.61
CA ARG A 93 6.09 -5.13 14.30
C ARG A 93 4.97 -5.07 13.27
N GLN A 94 5.05 -4.11 12.36
CA GLN A 94 4.12 -3.98 11.24
C GLN A 94 4.69 -4.68 10.01
N LYS A 95 4.00 -5.68 9.49
CA LYS A 95 4.27 -6.30 8.19
C LYS A 95 3.25 -5.82 7.18
N VAL A 96 3.71 -5.49 5.98
CA VAL A 96 2.86 -5.05 4.87
C VAL A 96 3.17 -5.90 3.65
N ARG A 97 2.13 -6.53 3.07
CA ARG A 97 2.21 -7.27 1.82
C ARG A 97 1.45 -6.57 0.71
N ILE A 98 2.10 -6.37 -0.43
CA ILE A 98 1.52 -5.71 -1.60
C ILE A 98 1.22 -6.75 -2.68
N ILE A 99 -0.02 -6.73 -3.18
CA ILE A 99 -0.48 -7.54 -4.31
C ILE A 99 -0.73 -6.64 -5.52
N GLY A 100 -0.29 -7.08 -6.71
CA GLY A 100 -0.57 -6.40 -7.96
C GLY A 100 -1.93 -6.75 -8.54
N SER A 101 -2.74 -5.76 -8.91
CA SER A 101 -4.05 -6.00 -9.50
C SER A 101 -4.02 -6.55 -10.92
N GLY A 102 -2.86 -6.55 -11.59
CA GLY A 102 -2.73 -7.04 -12.96
C GLY A 102 -2.65 -8.56 -13.06
N ASP A 103 -2.01 -9.20 -12.09
CA ASP A 103 -1.75 -10.64 -12.05
C ASP A 103 -2.17 -11.32 -10.72
N CYS A 104 -2.62 -10.53 -9.76
CA CYS A 104 -2.94 -10.94 -8.39
C CYS A 104 -1.81 -11.72 -7.72
N GLN A 105 -0.56 -11.33 -8.02
CA GLN A 105 0.65 -11.88 -7.39
C GLN A 105 1.28 -10.88 -6.43
N PRO A 106 2.15 -11.35 -5.51
CA PRO A 106 2.94 -10.46 -4.69
C PRO A 106 3.82 -9.53 -5.52
N MET A 107 3.93 -8.27 -5.08
CA MET A 107 4.57 -7.20 -5.83
C MET A 107 5.95 -6.85 -5.24
N PRO A 108 7.06 -7.40 -5.76
CA PRO A 108 8.40 -7.02 -5.34
C PRO A 108 8.79 -5.63 -5.83
N GLY A 109 9.67 -4.97 -5.06
CA GLY A 109 10.26 -3.68 -5.42
C GLY A 109 9.33 -2.47 -5.27
N ALA A 110 8.12 -2.66 -4.73
CA ALA A 110 7.21 -1.57 -4.43
C ALA A 110 7.69 -0.79 -3.20
N ARG A 111 7.70 0.53 -3.28
CA ARG A 111 7.98 1.37 -2.12
C ARG A 111 6.70 1.56 -1.32
N VAL A 112 6.76 1.24 -0.03
CA VAL A 112 5.68 1.43 0.92
C VAL A 112 6.09 2.50 1.92
N ASN A 113 5.38 3.62 1.93
CA ASN A 113 5.49 4.65 2.95
C ASN A 113 4.44 4.38 4.03
N ILE A 114 4.79 4.51 5.30
CA ILE A 114 3.82 4.49 6.40
C ILE A 114 4.01 5.67 7.35
N TRP A 115 2.92 6.12 7.96
CA TRP A 115 2.96 7.08 9.06
C TRP A 115 1.75 6.95 10.00
N HIS A 116 1.96 7.29 11.27
CA HIS A 116 0.90 7.33 12.28
C HIS A 116 1.22 8.33 13.39
N CYS A 117 0.23 8.61 14.23
CA CYS A 117 0.42 9.38 15.46
C CYS A 117 1.13 8.56 16.54
N ASP A 118 1.79 9.23 17.48
CA ASP A 118 2.27 8.56 18.68
C ASP A 118 1.11 8.12 19.60
N ARG A 119 1.46 7.57 20.76
CA ARG A 119 0.50 7.10 21.78
C ARG A 119 -0.44 8.19 22.32
N ASP A 120 -0.07 9.47 22.17
CA ASP A 120 -0.79 10.63 22.70
C ASP A 120 -1.64 11.29 21.59
N GLY A 121 -1.63 10.72 20.37
CA GLY A 121 -2.38 11.23 19.22
C GLY A 121 -1.66 12.31 18.43
N ASN A 122 -0.36 12.55 18.68
CA ASN A 122 0.41 13.60 17.99
C ASN A 122 1.15 13.08 16.76
N TYR A 123 1.18 13.87 15.69
CA TYR A 123 1.94 13.58 14.47
C TYR A 123 3.23 14.40 14.41
N SER A 124 4.34 13.72 14.15
CA SER A 124 5.62 14.38 13.85
C SER A 124 5.53 15.25 12.58
N GLY A 125 6.27 16.36 12.56
CA GLY A 125 6.38 17.26 11.41
C GLY A 125 5.35 18.39 11.35
N TYR A 126 4.48 18.52 12.36
CA TYR A 126 3.40 19.51 12.38
C TYR A 126 3.23 20.15 13.76
N ASN A 127 2.71 21.38 13.79
CA ASN A 127 2.42 22.11 15.03
C ASN A 127 3.64 22.17 15.97
N SER A 128 3.47 21.77 17.23
CA SER A 128 4.56 21.71 18.22
C SER A 128 5.62 20.66 17.91
N GLU A 129 5.32 19.72 17.00
CA GLU A 129 6.21 18.63 16.59
C GLU A 129 6.89 18.92 15.23
N GLU A 130 6.88 20.17 14.76
CA GLU A 130 7.55 20.58 13.52
C GLU A 130 9.05 20.23 13.55
N GLY A 131 9.57 19.69 12.43
CA GLY A 131 10.96 19.25 12.32
C GLY A 131 11.27 17.86 12.90
N LEU A 132 10.32 17.25 13.62
CA LEU A 132 10.44 15.87 14.09
C LEU A 132 10.00 14.87 13.02
N THR A 133 10.48 13.63 13.14
CA THR A 133 10.35 12.61 12.10
C THR A 133 9.81 11.26 12.58
N TYR A 134 9.56 11.10 13.89
CA TYR A 134 9.13 9.85 14.49
C TYR A 134 7.83 9.28 13.89
N CYS A 135 7.63 7.97 14.02
CA CYS A 135 6.47 7.22 13.51
C CYS A 135 6.23 7.41 12.00
N ARG A 136 7.30 7.66 11.24
CA ARG A 136 7.31 7.80 9.77
C ARG A 136 8.49 7.07 9.18
N GLY A 137 8.25 6.37 8.08
CA GLY A 137 9.31 5.76 7.28
C GLY A 137 8.79 5.09 6.03
N TYR A 138 9.71 4.58 5.23
CA TYR A 138 9.39 3.77 4.08
C TYR A 138 10.32 2.58 3.94
N GLN A 139 9.80 1.52 3.33
CA GLN A 139 10.53 0.31 2.98
C GLN A 139 10.24 -0.09 1.53
N ILE A 140 11.02 -1.03 1.01
CA ILE A 140 10.83 -1.62 -0.31
C ILE A 140 10.43 -3.07 -0.10
N THR A 141 9.40 -3.53 -0.82
CA THR A 141 8.94 -4.92 -0.74
C THR A 141 9.94 -5.90 -1.31
N ASP A 142 10.07 -7.06 -0.67
CA ASP A 142 10.90 -8.18 -1.09
C ASP A 142 10.22 -9.04 -2.18
N GLU A 143 10.82 -10.19 -2.52
CA GLU A 143 10.31 -11.14 -3.53
C GLU A 143 8.92 -11.72 -3.20
N ASN A 144 8.51 -11.67 -1.93
CA ASN A 144 7.17 -12.07 -1.49
C ASN A 144 6.19 -10.88 -1.45
N GLY A 145 6.59 -9.72 -1.98
CA GLY A 145 5.82 -8.49 -1.89
C GLY A 145 5.72 -7.93 -0.47
N GLU A 146 6.60 -8.34 0.44
CA GLU A 146 6.53 -8.02 1.87
C GLU A 146 7.58 -7.00 2.30
N CYS A 147 7.21 -6.12 3.23
CA CYS A 147 8.16 -5.28 3.96
C CYS A 147 7.74 -5.17 5.43
N GLU A 148 8.69 -4.81 6.29
CA GLU A 148 8.44 -4.73 7.73
C GLU A 148 8.89 -3.39 8.33
N PHE A 149 8.21 -2.98 9.40
CA PHE A 149 8.56 -1.83 10.22
C PHE A 149 8.50 -2.20 11.70
N ILE A 150 9.39 -1.61 12.49
CA ILE A 150 9.34 -1.64 13.96
C ILE A 150 8.80 -0.29 14.41
N THR A 151 7.66 -0.32 15.11
CA THR A 151 6.98 0.87 15.59
C THR A 151 6.31 0.63 16.95
N ILE A 152 5.40 1.53 17.35
CA ILE A 152 4.49 1.36 18.49
C ILE A 152 3.04 1.23 17.99
N VAL A 153 2.18 0.57 18.77
CA VAL A 153 0.74 0.65 18.54
C VAL A 153 0.32 2.14 18.66
N PRO A 154 -0.33 2.74 17.66
CA PRO A 154 -0.67 4.16 17.69
C PRO A 154 -1.71 4.46 18.78
N GLY A 155 -1.74 5.70 19.26
CA GLY A 155 -2.87 6.21 20.03
C GLY A 155 -4.09 6.52 19.15
N TRP A 156 -4.90 7.45 19.61
CA TRP A 156 -6.01 8.04 18.87
C TRP A 156 -6.04 9.55 19.12
N TYR A 157 -6.78 10.29 18.28
CA TYR A 157 -7.00 11.71 18.46
C TYR A 157 -8.47 12.05 18.15
N PRO A 158 -9.02 13.15 18.70
CA PRO A 158 -10.45 13.43 18.61
C PRO A 158 -11.01 13.38 17.19
N GLY A 159 -12.04 12.55 17.02
CA GLY A 159 -12.76 12.41 15.75
C GLY A 159 -12.20 11.34 14.80
N ARG A 160 -11.17 10.59 15.21
CA ARG A 160 -10.62 9.47 14.43
C ARG A 160 -10.38 8.23 15.30
N VAL A 161 -10.59 7.06 14.71
CA VAL A 161 -10.21 5.74 15.27
C VAL A 161 -8.68 5.61 15.29
N THR A 162 -8.08 4.70 16.05
CA THR A 162 -6.67 4.31 15.91
C THR A 162 -6.41 3.79 14.48
N HIS A 163 -5.47 4.41 13.75
CA HIS A 163 -5.16 4.07 12.36
C HIS A 163 -3.68 4.25 12.00
N MET A 164 -3.30 3.62 10.90
CA MET A 164 -2.03 3.82 10.19
C MET A 164 -2.32 4.30 8.78
N HIS A 165 -1.59 5.31 8.32
CA HIS A 165 -1.63 5.71 6.92
C HIS A 165 -0.55 5.00 6.10
N PHE A 166 -0.81 4.84 4.81
CA PHE A 166 0.20 4.38 3.88
C PHE A 166 0.09 4.95 2.47
N GLN A 167 1.21 4.88 1.76
CA GLN A 167 1.27 5.08 0.31
C GLN A 167 2.10 3.98 -0.32
N VAL A 168 1.67 3.54 -1.51
CA VAL A 168 2.43 2.59 -2.32
C VAL A 168 2.85 3.27 -3.60
N HIS A 169 4.15 3.26 -3.86
CA HIS A 169 4.71 3.68 -5.14
C HIS A 169 5.19 2.45 -5.91
N VAL A 170 4.72 2.31 -7.14
CA VAL A 170 5.17 1.30 -8.08
C VAL A 170 6.05 2.02 -9.10
N SER A 171 7.37 1.79 -8.99
CA SER A 171 8.38 2.68 -9.58
C SER A 171 8.12 4.14 -9.17
N THR A 172 8.06 5.08 -10.12
CA THR A 172 7.81 6.52 -9.86
C THR A 172 6.34 6.89 -9.70
N GLN A 173 5.40 5.95 -9.86
CA GLN A 173 3.97 6.24 -9.83
C GLN A 173 3.39 5.97 -8.44
N ASN A 174 2.72 6.96 -7.86
CA ASN A 174 1.85 6.73 -6.71
C ASN A 174 0.69 5.83 -7.17
N SER A 175 0.64 4.61 -6.64
CA SER A 175 -0.34 3.58 -6.99
C SER A 175 -1.51 3.54 -6.02
N ALA A 176 -1.26 3.82 -4.74
CA ALA A 176 -2.30 3.88 -3.73
C ALA A 176 -1.93 4.86 -2.62
N VAL A 177 -2.92 5.62 -2.15
CA VAL A 177 -2.89 6.31 -0.86
C VAL A 177 -4.10 5.80 -0.09
N SER A 178 -3.86 5.25 1.09
CA SER A 178 -4.96 4.81 1.95
C SER A 178 -4.52 4.77 3.41
N GLN A 179 -5.32 4.12 4.24
CA GLN A 179 -5.09 3.92 5.66
C GLN A 179 -5.77 2.63 6.07
N TRP A 180 -5.25 2.00 7.12
CA TRP A 180 -5.89 0.85 7.76
C TRP A 180 -6.10 1.11 9.25
N THR A 181 -7.04 0.37 9.80
CA THR A 181 -7.27 0.23 11.24
C THR A 181 -7.15 -1.23 11.63
N TRP A 182 -7.49 -1.56 12.88
CA TRP A 182 -7.42 -2.89 13.46
C TRP A 182 -8.77 -3.27 14.05
N PRO A 183 -8.99 -4.55 14.40
CA PRO A 183 -10.14 -4.93 15.20
C PRO A 183 -10.22 -4.03 16.44
N HIS A 184 -11.28 -3.24 16.55
CA HIS A 184 -11.39 -2.20 17.58
C HIS A 184 -11.20 -2.74 19.00
N ALA A 185 -11.72 -3.95 19.27
CA ALA A 185 -11.52 -4.63 20.55
C ALA A 185 -10.03 -4.91 20.87
N ALA A 186 -9.19 -5.18 19.86
CA ALA A 186 -7.77 -5.46 20.05
C ALA A 186 -6.99 -4.19 20.45
N VAL A 187 -7.23 -3.06 19.77
CA VAL A 187 -6.58 -1.78 20.14
C VAL A 187 -7.07 -1.25 21.49
N VAL A 188 -8.35 -1.46 21.82
CA VAL A 188 -8.90 -1.17 23.16
C VAL A 188 -8.21 -2.02 24.23
N ASP A 189 -8.01 -3.31 23.99
CA ASP A 189 -7.33 -4.22 24.92
C ASP A 189 -5.86 -3.85 25.15
N VAL A 190 -5.14 -3.43 24.09
CA VAL A 190 -3.76 -2.92 24.20
C VAL A 190 -3.71 -1.73 25.16
N ALA A 191 -4.56 -0.72 24.94
CA ALA A 191 -4.58 0.50 25.74
C ALA A 191 -5.03 0.24 27.19
N GLN A 192 -5.95 -0.70 27.41
CA GLN A 192 -6.39 -1.09 28.75
C GLN A 192 -5.32 -1.87 29.53
N THR A 193 -4.65 -2.81 28.86
CA THR A 193 -3.61 -3.65 29.48
C THR A 193 -2.33 -2.84 29.78
N HIS A 194 -2.08 -1.79 29.01
CA HIS A 194 -0.91 -0.91 29.14
C HIS A 194 -1.34 0.53 29.46
N ALA A 195 -2.29 0.70 30.39
CA ALA A 195 -2.87 2.01 30.72
C ALA A 195 -1.84 3.03 31.23
N ASP A 196 -0.71 2.58 31.79
CA ASP A 196 0.42 3.44 32.17
C ASP A 196 1.16 4.02 30.96
N LEU A 197 1.07 3.35 29.81
CA LEU A 197 1.66 3.78 28.55
C LEU A 197 0.71 4.60 27.68
N TYR A 198 -0.61 4.57 27.86
CA TYR A 198 -1.57 5.33 27.01
C TYR A 198 -2.43 6.29 27.84
N PRO A 199 -2.05 7.57 27.97
CA PRO A 199 -2.71 8.52 28.87
C PRO A 199 -4.13 8.90 28.42
N GLU A 200 -4.41 8.90 27.12
CA GLU A 200 -5.75 9.16 26.56
C GLU A 200 -6.69 7.96 26.75
N GLY A 201 -6.16 6.79 27.14
CA GLY A 201 -6.92 5.58 27.35
C GLY A 201 -7.41 4.91 26.06
N PRO A 202 -8.37 3.98 26.14
CA PRO A 202 -8.85 3.23 25.00
C PRO A 202 -9.55 4.12 23.97
N ASP A 203 -9.38 3.79 22.70
CA ASP A 203 -10.06 4.44 21.58
C ASP A 203 -11.59 4.47 21.81
N PRO A 204 -12.22 5.66 21.85
CA PRO A 204 -13.64 5.79 22.11
C PRO A 204 -14.50 5.60 20.84
N LEU A 205 -13.90 5.54 19.65
CA LEU A 205 -14.60 5.54 18.36
C LEU A 205 -14.47 4.19 17.66
N THR A 206 -15.57 3.63 17.16
CA THR A 206 -15.49 2.44 16.30
C THR A 206 -15.28 2.82 14.83
N PRO A 207 -14.71 1.94 13.98
CA PRO A 207 -14.54 2.22 12.56
C PRO A 207 -15.84 2.64 11.84
N GLU A 208 -17.00 2.12 12.23
CA GLU A 208 -18.31 2.51 11.66
C GLU A 208 -18.69 3.96 11.94
N GLN A 209 -18.06 4.59 12.93
CA GLN A 209 -18.32 5.96 13.35
C GLN A 209 -17.25 6.94 12.83
N ASP A 210 -16.12 6.43 12.31
CA ASP A 210 -15.06 7.23 11.71
C ASP A 210 -15.42 7.58 10.26
N PHE A 211 -15.33 8.85 9.88
CA PHE A 211 -15.75 9.31 8.55
C PHE A 211 -14.94 8.71 7.39
N SER A 212 -13.74 8.17 7.67
CA SER A 212 -12.86 7.52 6.70
C SER A 212 -13.03 6.00 6.60
N PHE A 213 -13.81 5.40 7.50
CA PHE A 213 -14.03 3.94 7.51
C PHE A 213 -15.53 3.59 7.46
N SER A 214 -16.41 4.56 7.72
CA SER A 214 -17.87 4.38 7.78
C SER A 214 -18.52 3.95 6.45
N ASP A 215 -17.83 4.07 5.32
CA ASP A 215 -18.26 3.62 3.99
C ASP A 215 -17.80 2.21 3.62
N GLY A 216 -17.06 1.54 4.51
CA GLY A 216 -16.62 0.14 4.38
C GLY A 216 -15.10 0.03 4.58
N TYR A 217 -14.66 -0.84 5.48
CA TYR A 217 -13.26 -0.94 5.92
C TYR A 217 -12.68 -2.36 5.84
N GLU A 218 -13.37 -3.30 5.19
CA GLU A 218 -12.97 -4.71 5.14
C GLU A 218 -11.63 -4.93 4.43
N LEU A 219 -11.26 -4.04 3.49
CA LEU A 219 -9.96 -4.04 2.80
C LEU A 219 -8.92 -3.12 3.48
N GLN A 220 -9.28 -2.51 4.60
CA GLN A 220 -8.49 -1.57 5.39
C GLN A 220 -8.38 -2.04 6.85
N LEU A 221 -8.44 -3.35 7.07
CA LEU A 221 -8.34 -3.97 8.39
C LEU A 221 -7.09 -4.85 8.46
N ALA A 222 -6.15 -4.48 9.32
CA ALA A 222 -4.95 -5.27 9.62
C ALA A 222 -5.19 -6.20 10.81
N SER A 223 -4.40 -7.28 10.93
CA SER A 223 -4.37 -8.07 12.17
C SER A 223 -3.61 -7.34 13.28
N LEU A 224 -3.84 -7.73 14.53
CA LEU A 224 -3.06 -7.28 15.68
C LEU A 224 -3.02 -8.38 16.73
N ASP A 225 -1.93 -9.13 16.74
CA ASP A 225 -1.78 -10.34 17.56
C ASP A 225 -0.57 -10.21 18.48
N TRP A 226 -0.69 -10.68 19.72
CA TRP A 226 0.42 -10.70 20.67
C TRP A 226 1.35 -11.87 20.37
N ASP A 227 2.63 -11.59 20.11
CA ASP A 227 3.67 -12.62 20.04
C ASP A 227 4.43 -12.70 21.37
N ALA A 228 4.08 -13.70 22.16
CA ALA A 228 4.69 -13.93 23.47
C ALA A 228 6.20 -14.28 23.40
N ALA A 229 6.70 -14.76 22.26
CA ALA A 229 8.11 -15.13 22.13
C ALA A 229 9.00 -13.91 21.93
N SER A 230 8.53 -12.92 21.18
CA SER A 230 9.24 -11.66 20.91
C SER A 230 8.86 -10.54 21.89
N GLY A 231 7.74 -10.68 22.62
CA GLY A 231 7.29 -9.68 23.58
C GLY A 231 6.78 -8.39 22.92
N GLU A 232 6.24 -8.51 21.71
CA GLU A 232 5.68 -7.41 20.93
C GLU A 232 4.36 -7.83 20.27
N TYR A 233 3.57 -6.85 19.85
CA TYR A 233 2.46 -7.10 18.95
C TYR A 233 2.97 -7.26 17.51
N VAL A 234 2.37 -8.16 16.75
CA VAL A 234 2.58 -8.30 15.31
C VAL A 234 1.31 -7.87 14.61
N SER A 235 1.43 -6.93 13.69
CA SER A 235 0.36 -6.52 12.80
C SER A 235 0.70 -6.91 11.37
N GLU A 236 -0.25 -7.54 10.67
CA GLU A 236 -0.11 -7.90 9.27
C GLU A 236 -1.21 -7.22 8.45
N TYR A 237 -0.82 -6.53 7.39
CA TYR A 237 -1.73 -5.87 6.46
C TYR A 237 -1.42 -6.28 5.03
N GLU A 238 -2.44 -6.60 4.24
CA GLU A 238 -2.33 -6.87 2.80
C GLU A 238 -3.13 -5.83 2.02
N ALA A 239 -2.50 -5.20 1.03
CA ALA A 239 -3.18 -4.29 0.11
C ALA A 239 -2.99 -4.74 -1.34
N THR A 240 -4.07 -4.75 -2.11
CA THR A 240 -3.98 -4.86 -3.57
C THR A 240 -3.91 -3.46 -4.18
N VAL A 241 -2.90 -3.20 -5.00
CA VAL A 241 -2.67 -1.90 -5.66
C VAL A 241 -2.59 -2.07 -7.17
N GLN A 242 -2.74 -0.97 -7.91
CA GLN A 242 -2.66 -1.00 -9.36
C GLN A 242 -1.21 -1.24 -9.83
N GLY A 243 -0.99 -2.30 -10.61
CA GLY A 243 0.32 -2.63 -11.21
C GLY A 243 0.63 -4.13 -11.21
N GLU A 244 1.76 -4.49 -11.82
CA GLU A 244 2.30 -5.87 -11.89
C GLU A 244 3.72 -5.96 -11.28
N GLY A 245 4.12 -4.96 -10.49
CA GLY A 245 5.46 -4.86 -9.92
C GLY A 245 6.55 -4.52 -10.94
N THR A 246 7.78 -4.36 -10.43
CA THR A 246 8.96 -4.11 -11.26
C THR A 246 10.10 -4.99 -10.80
N ALA A 247 10.64 -5.80 -11.71
CA ALA A 247 11.87 -6.56 -11.47
C ALA A 247 13.05 -5.59 -11.24
N GLY A 248 13.48 -5.45 -9.99
CA GLY A 248 14.86 -5.08 -9.62
C GLY A 248 15.30 -3.61 -9.75
N ILE A 249 14.51 -2.63 -9.29
CA ILE A 249 14.86 -1.20 -9.51
C ILE A 249 15.10 -0.36 -8.24
N GLY A 250 14.84 -0.84 -7.01
CA GLY A 250 14.89 0.04 -5.83
C GLY A 250 16.24 0.71 -5.48
N HIS A 251 17.39 0.07 -5.74
CA HIS A 251 18.73 0.67 -5.54
C HIS A 251 19.15 1.56 -6.72
N GLU A 252 18.90 1.07 -7.93
CA GLU A 252 19.25 1.79 -9.17
C GLU A 252 18.35 3.00 -9.39
N GLU A 253 17.10 2.99 -8.90
CA GLU A 253 16.18 4.14 -8.88
C GLU A 253 16.65 5.22 -7.91
N ARG A 254 17.19 4.85 -6.74
CA ARG A 254 17.75 5.82 -5.77
C ARG A 254 18.95 6.54 -6.38
N ARG A 255 19.89 5.76 -6.93
CA ARG A 255 21.05 6.29 -7.67
C ARG A 255 20.62 7.10 -8.88
N THR A 256 19.56 6.70 -9.59
CA THR A 256 19.03 7.45 -10.73
C THR A 256 18.39 8.76 -10.31
N ALA A 257 17.68 8.80 -9.18
CA ALA A 257 17.04 10.00 -8.64
C ALA A 257 18.06 11.06 -8.17
N GLU A 258 19.29 10.69 -7.83
CA GLU A 258 20.40 11.63 -7.59
C GLU A 258 20.84 12.37 -8.86
N VAL A 259 20.54 11.81 -10.04
CA VAL A 259 21.04 12.32 -11.33
C VAL A 259 19.95 12.96 -12.17
N MET A 260 18.76 12.37 -12.20
CA MET A 260 17.69 12.81 -13.07
C MET A 260 16.29 12.48 -12.53
N ALA A 261 15.32 13.31 -12.90
CA ALA A 261 13.89 13.07 -12.73
C ALA A 261 13.19 13.09 -14.09
N LEU A 262 12.54 11.99 -14.46
CA LEU A 262 11.80 11.87 -15.71
C LEU A 262 10.33 12.22 -15.45
N GLY A 263 9.77 13.24 -16.09
CA GLY A 263 8.38 13.62 -15.87
C GLY A 263 7.38 12.84 -16.73
N ALA A 264 6.10 13.22 -16.66
CA ALA A 264 5.04 12.66 -17.49
C ALA A 264 5.07 13.30 -18.88
N ASN A 265 4.90 12.48 -19.92
CA ASN A 265 4.82 13.02 -21.28
C ASN A 265 3.46 13.72 -21.50
N TYR A 266 3.44 14.79 -22.30
CA TYR A 266 2.21 15.50 -22.65
C TYR A 266 2.19 15.89 -24.14
N PRO A 267 1.09 15.64 -24.87
CA PRO A 267 -0.12 14.94 -24.43
C PRO A 267 0.08 13.43 -24.23
N ASN A 268 -0.73 12.80 -23.37
CA ASN A 268 -0.78 11.35 -23.19
C ASN A 268 -2.24 10.92 -22.91
N PRO A 269 -2.90 10.14 -23.79
CA PRO A 269 -2.39 9.65 -25.07
C PRO A 269 -2.11 10.76 -26.10
N PHE A 270 -1.19 10.53 -27.04
CA PHE A 270 -0.86 11.47 -28.12
C PHE A 270 -1.31 10.99 -29.49
N ALA A 271 -1.57 11.92 -30.42
CA ALA A 271 -1.92 11.59 -31.80
C ALA A 271 -0.70 11.59 -32.74
N ALA A 272 0.00 12.74 -32.80
CA ALA A 272 1.15 12.96 -33.66
C ALA A 272 2.46 12.95 -32.87
N SER A 273 2.51 13.71 -31.78
CA SER A 273 3.68 13.84 -30.93
C SER A 273 3.33 14.10 -29.46
N THR A 274 4.32 13.86 -28.59
CA THR A 274 4.28 14.06 -27.14
C THR A 274 5.62 14.56 -26.65
N LEU A 275 5.62 15.51 -25.72
CA LEU A 275 6.83 16.02 -25.09
C LEU A 275 7.12 15.22 -23.83
N LEU A 276 8.30 14.64 -23.71
CA LEU A 276 8.80 13.96 -22.52
C LEU A 276 9.74 14.90 -21.74
N PRO A 277 9.32 15.46 -20.60
CA PRO A 277 10.17 16.30 -19.77
C PRO A 277 11.19 15.46 -18.98
N LEU A 278 12.42 15.98 -18.87
CA LEU A 278 13.52 15.43 -18.09
C LEU A 278 14.20 16.57 -17.31
N ASP A 279 14.24 16.46 -15.99
CA ASP A 279 15.06 17.34 -15.15
C ASP A 279 16.38 16.63 -14.81
N LEU A 280 17.51 17.22 -15.21
CA LEU A 280 18.83 16.75 -14.85
C LEU A 280 19.32 17.51 -13.62
N LEU A 281 19.63 16.80 -12.53
CA LEU A 281 20.19 17.39 -11.31
C LEU A 281 21.69 17.68 -11.46
N GLN A 282 22.37 16.98 -12.37
CA GLN A 282 23.76 17.21 -12.73
C GLN A 282 23.98 16.99 -14.23
N PRO A 283 25.07 17.53 -14.82
CA PRO A 283 25.39 17.29 -16.23
C PRO A 283 25.57 15.80 -16.53
N ALA A 284 25.02 15.34 -17.66
CA ALA A 284 25.05 13.93 -18.05
C ALA A 284 24.99 13.75 -19.57
N ALA A 285 25.57 12.67 -20.08
CA ALA A 285 25.31 12.19 -21.44
C ALA A 285 23.97 11.46 -21.50
N VAL A 286 23.03 11.91 -22.33
CA VAL A 286 21.64 11.41 -22.34
C VAL A 286 21.29 10.74 -23.66
N SER A 287 20.74 9.53 -23.59
CA SER A 287 20.11 8.85 -24.72
C SER A 287 18.69 8.43 -24.38
N VAL A 288 17.77 8.52 -25.35
CA VAL A 288 16.38 8.10 -25.22
C VAL A 288 16.10 6.99 -26.22
N THR A 289 15.49 5.91 -25.76
CA THR A 289 15.11 4.76 -26.57
C THR A 289 13.65 4.44 -26.35
N VAL A 290 12.90 4.19 -27.42
CA VAL A 290 11.50 3.78 -27.36
C VAL A 290 11.36 2.34 -27.83
N PHE A 291 10.67 1.53 -27.04
CA PHE A 291 10.37 0.12 -27.29
C PHE A 291 8.87 -0.07 -27.45
N ASP A 292 8.46 -0.99 -28.33
CA ASP A 292 7.11 -1.54 -28.28
C ASP A 292 6.93 -2.49 -27.08
N LEU A 293 5.69 -2.90 -26.81
CA LEU A 293 5.39 -3.81 -25.69
C LEU A 293 5.94 -5.23 -25.87
N ASN A 294 6.43 -5.59 -27.06
CA ASN A 294 7.13 -6.86 -27.29
C ASN A 294 8.65 -6.73 -27.06
N GLY A 295 9.11 -5.58 -26.57
CA GLY A 295 10.53 -5.30 -26.31
C GLY A 295 11.35 -4.95 -27.56
N LYS A 296 10.71 -4.76 -28.73
CA LYS A 296 11.42 -4.33 -29.93
C LYS A 296 11.66 -2.82 -29.88
N ARG A 297 12.93 -2.43 -30.06
CA ARG A 297 13.31 -1.02 -30.22
C ARG A 297 12.70 -0.44 -31.50
N VAL A 298 11.86 0.58 -31.36
CA VAL A 298 11.16 1.25 -32.47
C VAL A 298 11.72 2.64 -32.77
N TRP A 299 12.42 3.26 -31.82
CA TRP A 299 13.08 4.54 -32.01
C TRP A 299 14.21 4.73 -31.00
N GLU A 300 15.21 5.53 -31.35
CA GLU A 300 16.32 5.86 -30.48
C GLU A 300 16.95 7.19 -30.93
N GLN A 301 17.36 7.99 -29.95
CA GLN A 301 18.14 9.19 -30.20
C GLN A 301 19.14 9.41 -29.06
N ASP A 302 20.37 9.72 -29.45
CA ASP A 302 21.42 10.19 -28.55
C ASP A 302 21.43 11.72 -28.57
N PHE A 303 21.29 12.33 -27.38
CA PHE A 303 21.29 13.78 -27.18
C PHE A 303 22.66 14.30 -26.73
N GLY A 304 23.64 13.41 -26.55
CA GLY A 304 24.98 13.77 -26.10
C GLY A 304 24.97 14.35 -24.69
N HIS A 305 25.97 15.17 -24.39
CA HIS A 305 26.08 15.81 -23.08
C HIS A 305 25.11 16.98 -22.94
N LEU A 306 24.25 16.89 -21.93
CA LEU A 306 23.32 17.92 -21.52
C LEU A 306 23.76 18.51 -20.18
N THR A 307 23.50 19.81 -20.00
CA THR A 307 23.74 20.49 -18.73
C THR A 307 22.67 20.12 -17.70
N ALA A 308 22.93 20.33 -16.41
CA ALA A 308 21.89 20.30 -15.40
C ALA A 308 20.76 21.30 -15.74
N GLY A 309 19.53 20.98 -15.36
CA GLY A 309 18.32 21.76 -15.62
C GLY A 309 17.24 20.98 -16.36
N ALA A 310 16.17 21.69 -16.70
CA ALA A 310 15.01 21.13 -17.38
C ALA A 310 15.25 20.98 -18.89
N HIS A 311 14.94 19.79 -19.41
CA HIS A 311 14.98 19.43 -20.82
C HIS A 311 13.64 18.82 -21.23
N SER A 312 13.39 18.81 -22.53
CA SER A 312 12.19 18.16 -23.08
C SER A 312 12.49 17.52 -24.43
N PHE A 313 12.03 16.29 -24.60
CA PHE A 313 12.21 15.51 -25.83
C PHE A 313 10.88 15.36 -26.55
N ASP A 314 10.82 15.79 -27.81
CA ASP A 314 9.66 15.55 -28.66
C ASP A 314 9.71 14.13 -29.24
N LEU A 315 8.72 13.31 -28.86
CA LEU A 315 8.57 11.93 -29.28
C LEU A 315 7.31 11.80 -30.12
N GLY A 316 7.36 11.07 -31.25
CA GLY A 316 6.13 10.59 -31.90
C GLY A 316 6.08 10.69 -33.42
N ALA A 317 6.78 11.66 -34.04
CA ALA A 317 6.74 11.83 -35.50
C ALA A 317 7.18 10.57 -36.27
N THR A 318 8.07 9.79 -35.67
CA THR A 318 8.68 8.58 -36.25
C THR A 318 8.25 7.28 -35.58
N LEU A 319 7.39 7.35 -34.55
CA LEU A 319 6.86 6.15 -33.90
C LEU A 319 5.79 5.51 -34.80
N PRO A 320 5.58 4.18 -34.70
CA PRO A 320 4.53 3.53 -35.51
C PRO A 320 3.14 4.11 -35.20
N SER A 321 2.32 4.23 -36.23
CA SER A 321 0.97 4.82 -36.16
C SER A 321 -0.08 3.85 -35.62
N GLY A 322 -1.14 4.39 -35.03
CA GLY A 322 -2.29 3.65 -34.51
C GLY A 322 -2.26 3.48 -32.98
N PRO A 323 -3.39 3.02 -32.40
CA PRO A 323 -3.53 2.91 -30.96
C PRO A 323 -2.58 1.85 -30.38
N GLN A 324 -1.57 2.29 -29.63
CA GLN A 324 -0.63 1.39 -28.96
C GLN A 324 0.11 2.09 -27.81
N SER A 325 0.67 1.32 -26.90
CA SER A 325 1.57 1.81 -25.86
C SER A 325 3.02 1.50 -26.18
N PHE A 326 3.92 2.33 -25.68
CA PHE A 326 5.36 2.17 -25.79
C PHE A 326 6.01 2.34 -24.41
N ALA A 327 7.18 1.74 -24.24
CA ALA A 327 8.08 2.03 -23.12
C ALA A 327 9.21 2.93 -23.61
N VAL A 328 9.41 4.06 -22.95
CA VAL A 328 10.50 5.01 -23.22
C VAL A 328 11.53 4.85 -22.13
N GLN A 329 12.73 4.42 -22.49
CA GLN A 329 13.89 4.39 -21.62
C GLN A 329 14.73 5.64 -21.84
N VAL A 330 15.07 6.33 -20.76
CA VAL A 330 16.05 7.40 -20.75
C VAL A 330 17.26 6.90 -19.97
N VAL A 331 18.43 7.05 -20.56
CA VAL A 331 19.71 6.71 -19.95
C VAL A 331 20.49 7.99 -19.78
N ALA A 332 20.90 8.31 -18.55
CA ALA A 332 21.85 9.36 -18.24
C ALA A 332 23.17 8.73 -17.78
N THR A 333 24.29 9.14 -18.37
CA THR A 333 25.63 8.67 -17.98
C THR A 333 26.44 9.83 -17.44
N THR A 334 27.00 9.66 -16.25
CA THR A 334 27.90 10.63 -15.60
C THR A 334 29.20 9.92 -15.24
N ASP A 335 30.18 10.65 -14.69
CA ASP A 335 31.40 10.05 -14.16
C ASP A 335 31.12 9.04 -13.02
N GLY A 336 29.97 9.17 -12.34
CA GLY A 336 29.52 8.29 -11.27
C GLY A 336 28.82 7.00 -11.74
N GLY A 337 28.54 6.87 -13.03
CA GLY A 337 27.96 5.66 -13.62
C GLY A 337 26.86 5.91 -14.64
N ARG A 338 26.09 4.86 -14.90
CA ARG A 338 24.97 4.84 -15.85
C ARG A 338 23.66 4.69 -15.08
N PHE A 339 22.72 5.58 -15.36
CA PHE A 339 21.45 5.72 -14.65
C PHE A 339 20.31 5.57 -15.65
N VAL A 340 19.22 4.91 -15.25
CA VAL A 340 18.16 4.49 -16.19
C VAL A 340 16.80 4.80 -15.60
N ALA A 341 15.98 5.54 -16.35
CA ALA A 341 14.58 5.79 -16.04
C ALA A 341 13.70 5.29 -17.19
N VAL A 342 12.50 4.79 -16.87
CA VAL A 342 11.55 4.30 -17.88
C VAL A 342 10.18 4.95 -17.69
N ARG A 343 9.52 5.30 -18.79
CA ARG A 343 8.17 5.87 -18.81
C ARG A 343 7.31 5.20 -19.87
N ARG A 344 6.07 4.84 -19.53
CA ARG A 344 5.09 4.39 -20.53
C ARG A 344 4.45 5.60 -21.22
N ILE A 345 4.34 5.55 -22.55
CA ILE A 345 3.60 6.53 -23.36
C ILE A 345 2.54 5.82 -24.20
N ALA A 346 1.41 6.47 -24.48
CA ALA A 346 0.33 5.90 -25.29
C ALA A 346 0.03 6.77 -26.52
N ARG A 347 -0.14 6.14 -27.68
CA ARG A 347 -0.60 6.77 -28.91
C ARG A 347 -2.06 6.40 -29.18
N MET A 348 -2.84 7.35 -29.69
CA MET A 348 -4.22 7.16 -30.17
C MET A 348 -4.28 6.61 -31.59
#